data_AF-A0A7L2JZQ7-F1
#
_entry.id   AF-A0A7L2JZQ7-F1
#
_cell.length_a   1.000
_cell.length_b   1.000
_cell.length_c   1.000
_cell.angle_alpha   90.00
_cell.angle_beta   90.00
_cell.angle_gamma   90.00
#
_symmetry.space_group_name_H-M   'P 1'
#
loop_
_entity.id
_entity.type
_entity.pdbx_description
1 polymer ?
#
loop_
_entity_poly.entity_id
_entity_poly.type
_entity_poly.pdbx_seq_one_letter_code
_entity_poly.pdbx_strand_id
1 'polypeptide(L)'
;MVQATPFLLVLFLALGAHGLSVKKCILTGNWKNDLGSNMTIYKVKENGDFTGTYYTAVSATTQKIKPSPLLGSQHHPNQLNQSSFGFTVHWNFSDSITVFTGQCFVEENHKEVLKTMWLLRSYKDKTKDDWKAT
;
A
#
# COMPACT_ATOMS: atom_id res chain seq x y z
N MET A 1 25.56 -65.66 29.55
CA MET A 1 25.86 -64.21 29.60
C MET A 1 25.23 -63.57 28.38
N VAL A 2 24.16 -62.79 28.58
CA VAL A 2 23.42 -62.14 27.48
C VAL A 2 24.01 -60.74 27.31
N GLN A 3 24.60 -60.48 26.15
CA GLN A 3 25.27 -59.22 25.83
C GLN A 3 24.23 -58.26 25.27
N ALA A 4 23.83 -57.27 26.05
CA ALA A 4 22.89 -56.22 25.63
C ALA A 4 23.67 -55.06 25.01
N THR A 5 23.40 -54.77 23.74
CA THR A 5 23.91 -53.59 23.02
C THR A 5 23.15 -52.34 23.45
N PRO A 6 23.81 -51.19 23.70
CA PRO A 6 23.11 -49.96 24.02
C PRO A 6 22.65 -49.28 22.73
N PHE A 7 21.34 -49.11 22.58
CA PHE A 7 20.73 -48.31 21.52
C PHE A 7 20.91 -46.82 21.89
N LEU A 8 21.75 -46.11 21.15
CA LEU A 8 21.93 -44.67 21.28
C LEU A 8 20.72 -43.96 20.63
N LEU A 9 19.78 -43.49 21.46
CA LEU A 9 18.66 -42.66 21.02
C LEU A 9 19.14 -41.20 20.90
N VAL A 10 19.44 -40.76 19.68
CA VAL A 10 19.74 -39.34 19.41
C VAL A 10 18.41 -38.60 19.29
N LEU A 11 18.05 -37.83 20.33
CA LEU A 11 16.87 -36.97 20.34
C LEU A 11 17.17 -35.73 19.49
N PHE A 12 16.74 -35.71 18.23
CA PHE A 12 16.79 -34.50 17.42
C PHE A 12 15.75 -33.50 17.96
N LEU A 13 16.23 -32.46 18.67
CA LEU A 13 15.46 -31.26 18.96
C LEU A 13 15.08 -30.60 17.63
N ALA A 14 13.87 -30.86 17.15
CA ALA A 14 13.27 -30.08 16.08
C ALA A 14 13.00 -28.68 16.62
N LEU A 15 13.94 -27.75 16.40
CA LEU A 15 13.68 -26.33 16.50
C LEU A 15 12.60 -26.01 15.45
N GLY A 16 11.36 -25.92 15.89
CA GLY A 16 10.27 -25.37 15.11
C GLY A 16 10.53 -23.90 14.86
N ALA A 17 11.35 -23.61 13.84
CA ALA A 17 11.44 -22.29 13.25
C ALA A 17 10.04 -21.97 12.73
N HIS A 18 9.23 -21.33 13.56
CA HIS A 18 8.07 -20.60 13.10
C HIS A 18 8.65 -19.52 12.21
N GLY A 19 8.74 -19.82 10.92
CA GLY A 19 9.24 -18.88 9.91
C GLY A 19 8.46 -17.60 10.09
N LEU A 20 9.12 -16.57 10.61
CA LEU A 20 8.56 -15.23 10.69
C LEU A 20 8.17 -14.90 9.25
N SER A 21 6.85 -14.86 9.01
CA SER A 21 6.33 -14.50 7.70
C SER A 21 6.83 -13.09 7.43
N VAL A 22 7.86 -13.00 6.58
CA VAL A 22 8.43 -11.72 6.18
C VAL A 22 7.28 -10.94 5.56
N LYS A 23 6.84 -9.87 6.23
CA LYS A 23 5.82 -8.98 5.67
C LYS A 23 6.36 -8.46 4.34
N LYS A 24 5.70 -8.88 3.27
CA LYS A 24 5.97 -8.42 1.91
C LYS A 24 5.12 -7.17 1.76
N CYS A 25 5.67 -6.07 1.26
CA CYS A 25 4.91 -4.86 0.95
C CYS A 25 3.74 -5.14 0.00
N ILE A 26 2.64 -5.60 0.56
CA ILE A 26 1.41 -5.94 -0.12
C ILE A 26 0.52 -4.73 0.04
N LEU A 27 0.25 -4.01 -1.06
CA LEU A 27 -0.58 -2.81 -0.99
C LEU A 27 -2.04 -3.12 -0.63
N THR A 28 -2.51 -4.35 -0.87
CA THR A 28 -3.88 -4.77 -0.51
C THR A 28 -4.11 -4.60 0.99
N GLY A 29 -5.08 -3.78 1.38
CA GLY A 29 -5.39 -3.54 2.79
C GLY A 29 -5.84 -2.12 3.08
N ASN A 30 -5.82 -1.78 4.37
CA ASN A 30 -6.20 -0.47 4.87
C ASN A 30 -4.95 0.32 5.27
N TRP A 31 -4.91 1.57 4.84
CA TRP A 31 -3.82 2.50 5.06
C TRP A 31 -4.36 3.80 5.63
N LYS A 32 -3.56 4.44 6.48
CA LYS A 32 -3.85 5.76 7.03
C LYS A 32 -2.60 6.62 6.89
N ASN A 33 -2.78 7.87 6.48
CA ASN A 33 -1.68 8.83 6.40
C ASN A 33 -1.63 9.76 7.62
N ASP A 34 -0.60 10.60 7.68
CA ASP A 34 -0.34 11.51 8.80
C ASP A 34 -1.35 12.66 8.90
N LEU A 35 -2.12 12.92 7.83
CA LEU A 35 -3.24 13.88 7.83
C LEU A 35 -4.54 13.26 8.35
N GLY A 36 -4.56 11.96 8.64
CA GLY A 36 -5.73 11.23 9.10
C GLY A 36 -6.64 10.68 7.99
N SER A 37 -6.27 10.85 6.72
CA SER A 37 -6.98 10.26 5.58
C SER A 37 -6.83 8.74 5.58
N ASN A 38 -7.92 8.04 5.27
CA ASN A 38 -7.94 6.58 5.16
C ASN A 38 -8.02 6.16 3.70
N MET A 39 -7.36 5.07 3.38
CA MET A 39 -7.36 4.48 2.04
C MET A 39 -7.50 2.97 2.17
N THR A 40 -8.41 2.38 1.41
CA THR A 40 -8.51 0.94 1.23
C THR A 40 -8.10 0.60 -0.18
N ILE A 41 -7.05 -0.20 -0.34
CA ILE A 41 -6.65 -0.78 -1.62
C ILE A 41 -7.18 -2.21 -1.65
N TYR A 42 -7.98 -2.52 -2.67
CA TYR A 42 -8.49 -3.86 -2.90
C TYR A 42 -7.39 -4.79 -3.43
N LYS A 43 -7.76 -6.02 -3.79
CA LYS A 43 -6.80 -7.00 -4.28
C LYS A 43 -5.99 -6.45 -5.47
N VAL A 44 -4.67 -6.40 -5.30
CA VAL A 44 -3.73 -6.15 -6.41
C VAL A 44 -3.74 -7.36 -7.35
N LYS A 45 -3.97 -7.12 -8.62
CA LYS A 45 -4.01 -8.14 -9.67
C LYS A 45 -2.59 -8.61 -10.02
N GLU A 46 -2.49 -9.73 -10.73
CA GLU A 46 -1.19 -10.28 -11.16
C GLU A 46 -0.42 -9.33 -12.07
N ASN A 47 -1.12 -8.54 -12.89
CA ASN A 47 -0.53 -7.50 -13.74
C ASN A 47 -0.13 -6.21 -12.97
N GLY A 48 -0.33 -6.17 -11.64
CA GLY A 48 -0.01 -5.04 -10.79
C GLY A 48 -1.12 -4.00 -10.64
N ASP A 49 -2.20 -4.08 -11.41
CA ASP A 49 -3.31 -3.12 -11.31
C ASP A 49 -4.11 -3.33 -10.03
N PHE A 50 -4.63 -2.24 -9.47
CA PHE A 50 -5.52 -2.27 -8.32
C PHE A 50 -6.54 -1.14 -8.37
N THR A 51 -7.66 -1.38 -7.69
CA THR A 51 -8.66 -0.35 -7.38
C THR A 51 -8.79 -0.20 -5.88
N GLY A 52 -9.49 0.85 -5.45
CA GLY A 52 -9.70 1.08 -4.03
C GLY A 52 -10.67 2.21 -3.75
N THR A 53 -10.67 2.66 -2.52
CA THR A 53 -11.42 3.83 -2.07
C THR A 53 -10.54 4.69 -1.18
N TYR A 54 -10.56 5.99 -1.43
CA TYR A 54 -9.87 7.01 -0.65
C TYR A 54 -10.90 7.85 0.10
N TYR A 55 -10.68 8.04 1.40
CA TYR A 55 -11.47 8.92 2.24
C TYR A 55 -10.56 9.93 2.92
N THR A 56 -10.50 11.13 2.34
CA THR A 56 -9.63 12.21 2.84
C THR A 56 -10.17 12.78 4.15
N ALA A 57 -9.27 13.19 5.05
CA ALA A 57 -9.64 13.95 6.25
C ALA A 57 -9.70 15.47 6.01
N VAL A 58 -9.14 15.94 4.89
CA VAL A 58 -9.00 17.36 4.56
C VAL A 58 -9.46 17.65 3.13
N SER A 59 -9.93 18.87 2.88
CA SER A 59 -10.28 19.35 1.54
C SER A 59 -10.03 20.85 1.41
N ALA A 60 -9.73 21.30 0.19
CA ALA A 60 -9.67 22.72 -0.18
C ALA A 60 -11.03 23.28 -0.60
N THR A 61 -12.09 22.46 -0.68
CA THR A 61 -13.44 22.89 -1.03
C THR A 61 -14.33 22.91 0.21
N THR A 62 -15.46 23.63 0.14
CA THR A 62 -16.49 23.62 1.19
C THR A 62 -17.49 22.47 1.04
N GLN A 63 -17.34 21.65 -0.01
CA GLN A 63 -18.23 20.52 -0.25
C GLN A 63 -18.01 19.43 0.79
N LYS A 64 -19.08 18.74 1.18
CA LYS A 64 -18.99 17.61 2.11
C LYS A 64 -18.11 16.52 1.52
N ILE A 65 -17.05 16.16 2.23
CA ILE A 65 -16.13 15.08 1.85
C ILE A 65 -16.91 13.76 1.71
N LYS A 66 -16.63 13.04 0.62
CA LYS A 66 -17.20 11.72 0.33
C LYS A 66 -16.08 10.72 0.01
N PRO A 67 -16.27 9.42 0.33
CA PRO A 67 -15.42 8.36 -0.19
C PRO A 67 -15.33 8.44 -1.71
N SER A 68 -14.12 8.35 -2.24
CA SER A 68 -13.80 8.58 -3.66
C SER A 68 -13.03 7.40 -4.22
N PRO A 69 -13.36 6.90 -5.43
CA PRO A 69 -12.67 5.75 -6.00
C PRO A 69 -11.22 6.11 -6.34
N LEU A 70 -10.35 5.10 -6.23
CA LEU A 70 -8.99 5.15 -6.76
C LEU A 70 -8.70 3.99 -7.70
N LEU A 71 -7.80 4.22 -8.65
CA LEU A 71 -7.27 3.25 -9.60
C LEU A 71 -5.76 3.45 -9.70
N GLY A 72 -4.98 2.38 -9.67
CA GLY A 72 -3.54 2.47 -9.80
C GLY A 72 -2.90 1.18 -10.26
N SER A 73 -1.57 1.20 -10.31
CA SER A 73 -0.77 0.00 -10.52
C SER A 73 0.52 0.05 -9.71
N GLN A 74 1.06 -1.12 -9.43
CA GLN A 74 2.39 -1.29 -8.84
C GLN A 74 3.30 -2.07 -9.78
N HIS A 75 4.58 -1.80 -9.70
CA HIS A 75 5.57 -2.53 -10.46
C HIS A 75 5.74 -3.95 -9.91
N HIS A 76 5.88 -4.96 -10.77
CA HIS A 76 6.27 -6.34 -10.45
C HIS A 76 5.85 -6.87 -9.05
N PRO A 77 4.54 -7.08 -8.79
CA PRO A 77 4.01 -7.49 -7.48
C PRO A 77 4.66 -8.74 -6.86
N ASN A 78 5.23 -9.61 -7.69
CA ASN A 78 5.74 -10.91 -7.29
C ASN A 78 7.28 -11.04 -7.34
N GLN A 79 7.99 -9.98 -7.72
CA GLN A 79 9.46 -10.03 -7.89
C GLN A 79 10.21 -9.06 -6.98
N LEU A 80 9.60 -7.93 -6.62
CA LEU A 80 10.22 -6.92 -5.78
C LEU A 80 9.41 -6.76 -4.49
N ASN A 81 10.05 -6.99 -3.35
CA ASN A 81 9.39 -6.90 -2.04
C ASN A 81 9.06 -5.45 -1.63
N GLN A 82 9.43 -4.43 -2.43
CA GLN A 82 9.32 -3.00 -2.14
C GLN A 82 9.10 -2.19 -3.44
N SER A 83 8.14 -2.60 -4.26
CA SER A 83 7.89 -1.95 -5.56
C SER A 83 7.39 -0.52 -5.45
N SER A 84 7.76 0.29 -6.44
CA SER A 84 7.11 1.57 -6.70
C SER A 84 5.68 1.36 -7.20
N PHE A 85 4.80 2.29 -6.88
CA PHE A 85 3.41 2.30 -7.32
C PHE A 85 2.93 3.71 -7.61
N GLY A 86 1.81 3.81 -8.33
CA GLY A 86 1.08 5.04 -8.49
C GLY A 86 -0.41 4.79 -8.58
N PHE A 87 -1.21 5.76 -8.15
CA PHE A 87 -2.66 5.69 -8.26
C PHE A 87 -3.28 7.07 -8.41
N THR A 88 -4.46 7.10 -8.99
CA THR A 88 -5.27 8.28 -9.24
C THR A 88 -6.53 8.20 -8.39
N VAL A 89 -6.89 9.30 -7.72
CA VAL A 89 -8.13 9.45 -6.96
C VAL A 89 -9.06 10.38 -7.74
N HIS A 90 -10.25 9.89 -8.07
CA HIS A 90 -11.31 10.65 -8.72
C HIS A 90 -12.28 11.14 -7.65
N TRP A 91 -12.26 12.43 -7.32
CA TRP A 91 -13.00 12.95 -6.17
C TRP A 91 -14.51 13.00 -6.43
N ASN A 92 -15.30 12.32 -5.59
CA ASN A 92 -16.77 12.27 -5.71
C ASN A 92 -17.50 13.54 -5.23
N PHE A 93 -16.75 14.58 -4.86
CA PHE A 93 -17.25 15.81 -4.26
C PHE A 93 -16.51 17.06 -4.77
N SER A 94 -15.70 16.94 -5.83
CA SER A 94 -15.07 18.07 -6.51
C SER A 94 -14.65 17.67 -7.93
N ASP A 95 -14.55 18.65 -8.83
CA ASP A 95 -14.08 18.42 -10.21
C ASP A 95 -12.55 18.30 -10.32
N SER A 96 -11.88 17.95 -9.23
CA SER A 96 -10.43 17.79 -9.18
C SER A 96 -10.04 16.31 -9.31
N ILE A 97 -8.76 16.08 -9.56
CA ILE A 97 -8.15 14.76 -9.54
C ILE A 97 -6.84 14.82 -8.74
N THR A 98 -6.49 13.76 -8.03
CA THR A 98 -5.17 13.67 -7.36
C THR A 98 -4.46 12.44 -7.83
N VAL A 99 -3.18 12.58 -8.19
CA VAL A 99 -2.29 11.44 -8.43
C VAL A 99 -1.32 11.31 -7.26
N PHE A 100 -1.07 10.07 -6.87
CA PHE A 100 -0.05 9.69 -5.89
C PHE A 100 0.96 8.80 -6.60
N THR A 101 2.24 8.99 -6.28
CA THR A 101 3.32 8.07 -6.64
C THR A 101 4.19 7.82 -5.43
N GLY A 102 4.73 6.62 -5.30
CA GLY A 102 5.53 6.28 -4.13
C GLY A 102 6.06 4.87 -4.15
N GLN A 103 6.56 4.46 -2.98
CA GLN A 103 7.14 3.15 -2.75
C GLN A 103 6.77 2.66 -1.36
N CYS A 104 6.55 1.36 -1.23
CA CYS A 104 6.39 0.72 0.08
C CYS A 104 7.74 0.26 0.61
N PHE A 105 7.98 0.51 1.90
CA PHE A 105 9.15 0.06 2.63
C PHE A 105 8.73 -0.77 3.84
N VAL A 106 9.60 -1.70 4.23
CA VAL A 106 9.52 -2.40 5.51
C VAL A 106 10.64 -1.84 6.37
N GLU A 107 10.29 -1.12 7.43
CA GLU A 107 11.24 -0.53 8.38
C GLU A 107 11.82 -1.60 9.33
N GLU A 108 12.89 -1.27 10.06
CA GLU A 108 13.62 -2.19 10.96
C GLU A 108 12.72 -2.85 12.03
N ASN A 109 11.67 -2.15 12.44
CA ASN A 109 10.64 -2.64 13.38
C ASN A 109 9.57 -3.53 12.70
N HIS A 110 9.77 -3.96 11.46
CA HIS A 110 8.83 -4.72 10.64
C HIS A 110 7.50 -3.98 10.36
N LYS A 111 7.50 -2.65 10.46
CA LYS A 111 6.37 -1.81 10.06
C LYS A 111 6.45 -1.52 8.56
N GLU A 112 5.33 -1.70 7.88
CA GLU A 112 5.18 -1.32 6.48
C GLU A 112 4.78 0.15 6.39
N VAL A 113 5.47 0.91 5.54
CA VAL A 113 5.25 2.33 5.33
C VAL A 113 5.21 2.65 3.85
N LEU A 114 4.16 3.36 3.43
CA LEU A 114 4.07 3.93 2.09
C LEU A 114 4.67 5.34 2.11
N LYS A 115 5.78 5.54 1.41
CA LYS A 115 6.34 6.89 1.18
C LYS A 115 5.84 7.38 -0.17
N THR A 116 5.04 8.43 -0.15
CA THR A 116 4.36 8.94 -1.35
C THR A 116 4.55 10.44 -1.52
N MET A 117 4.49 10.88 -2.77
CA MET A 117 4.25 12.26 -3.17
C MET A 117 2.91 12.32 -3.91
N TRP A 118 2.35 13.52 -4.03
CA TRP A 118 1.08 13.71 -4.72
C TRP A 118 1.01 15.04 -5.44
N LEU A 119 0.17 15.09 -6.47
CA LEU A 119 -0.22 16.31 -7.17
C LEU A 119 -1.75 16.35 -7.24
N LEU A 120 -2.35 17.44 -6.77
CA LEU A 120 -3.78 17.71 -6.91
C LEU A 120 -3.95 18.61 -8.12
N ARG A 121 -4.73 18.17 -9.09
CA ARG A 121 -5.10 18.97 -10.25
C ARG A 121 -6.55 19.46 -10.12
N SER A 122 -6.71 20.77 -10.02
CA SER A 122 -8.00 21.45 -10.06
C SER A 122 -8.51 21.59 -11.50
N TYR A 123 -9.82 21.49 -11.69
CA TYR A 123 -10.47 21.94 -12.93
C TYR A 123 -10.33 23.46 -13.10
N LYS A 124 -10.13 23.89 -14.35
CA LYS A 124 -10.15 25.30 -14.78
C LYS A 124 -10.85 25.41 -16.13
N ASP A 125 -11.72 26.40 -16.27
CA ASP A 125 -12.46 26.65 -17.51
C ASP A 125 -11.56 27.13 -18.67
N LYS A 126 -10.39 27.72 -18.36
CA LYS A 126 -9.53 28.41 -19.33
C LYS A 126 -8.07 28.04 -19.14
N THR A 127 -7.36 27.83 -20.25
CA THR A 127 -5.92 27.50 -20.25
C THR A 127 -5.05 28.57 -19.58
N LYS A 128 -5.44 29.86 -19.64
CA LYS A 128 -4.70 30.94 -18.96
C LYS A 128 -4.68 30.81 -17.43
N ASP A 129 -5.57 29.99 -16.86
CA ASP A 129 -5.66 29.74 -15.43
C ASP A 129 -4.96 28.41 -15.02
N ASP A 130 -4.31 27.73 -15.96
CA ASP A 130 -3.60 26.45 -15.77
C ASP A 130 -2.46 26.54 -14.75
N TRP A 131 -1.72 27.65 -14.75
CA TRP A 131 -0.54 27.87 -13.91
C TRP A 131 -0.81 27.73 -12.40
N LYS A 132 -2.06 27.89 -11.97
CA LYS A 132 -2.51 27.82 -10.57
C LYS A 132 -3.43 26.62 -10.31
N ALA A 133 -3.41 25.63 -11.20
CA ALA A 133 -4.30 24.47 -11.12
C ALA A 133 -3.65 23.25 -10.49
N THR A 134 -2.34 23.26 -10.25
CA THR A 134 -1.59 22.20 -9.58
C THR A 134 -0.88 22.75 -8.35
#